data_AF-M5SMF2-F1
#
_entry.id   AF-M5SMF2-F1
#
_cell.length_a   1.000
_cell.length_b   1.000
_cell.length_c   1.000
_cell.angle_alpha   90.00
_cell.angle_beta   90.00
_cell.angle_gamma   90.00
#
_symmetry.space_group_name_H-M   'P 1'
#
loop_
_entity.id
_entity.type
_entity.pdbx_description
1 polymer ?
#
loop_
_entity_poly.entity_id
_entity_poly.type
_entity_poly.pdbx_seq_one_letter_code
_entity_poly.pdbx_strand_id
1 'polypeptide(L)'
;MTSSPSHRTESTDSRQVSSSRMNENSVEQTAASDDAPAVYASDLARPTGSTSSSTKTKAPSVAAATSPIKLSPFDPDMPYEDRPEMVLKLAAEAFAQTGSWVVFYREIMGCDGVVWKLFPEAPQRRHFESSPEFAELLEIMTSIRSQDNSKTSLHEPERMITVRLPRSMHSTAVKEASELGLSINSYCLTKLLQPINKRFTPLEAGPRRGRRPGPQIQVEKTATGEISMQRIRVPSKSTKSTPKSGRKSQK
;
A
#
# COMPACT_ATOMS: atom_id res chain seq x y z
N MET A 1 45.92 45.61 -38.47
CA MET A 1 45.71 47.00 -38.93
C MET A 1 44.30 47.09 -39.47
N THR A 2 43.53 48.08 -38.98
CA THR A 2 42.35 48.74 -39.58
C THR A 2 41.10 47.90 -39.87
N SER A 3 39.84 48.22 -39.51
CA SER A 3 39.21 49.34 -38.81
C SER A 3 37.74 48.98 -38.51
N SER A 4 37.20 49.42 -37.37
CA SER A 4 35.74 49.71 -37.18
C SER A 4 35.39 51.02 -37.94
N PRO A 5 34.10 51.41 -38.20
CA PRO A 5 33.19 51.89 -37.13
C PRO A 5 31.66 51.81 -37.38
N SER A 6 30.93 51.91 -36.25
CA SER A 6 29.68 52.64 -35.94
C SER A 6 28.68 53.08 -37.02
N HIS A 7 27.40 52.81 -36.74
CA HIS A 7 26.32 53.80 -36.95
C HIS A 7 25.43 53.92 -35.70
N ARG A 8 25.27 55.17 -35.29
CA ARG A 8 24.43 55.76 -34.25
C ARG A 8 23.55 56.79 -34.96
N THR A 9 22.27 56.85 -34.62
CA THR A 9 21.40 58.05 -34.49
C THR A 9 20.06 57.56 -33.91
N GLU A 10 19.65 57.99 -32.72
CA GLU A 10 18.84 59.21 -32.44
C GLU A 10 17.40 59.06 -32.99
N SER A 11 16.30 59.41 -32.30
CA SER A 11 16.11 60.38 -31.23
C SER A 11 14.66 60.28 -30.69
N THR A 12 14.46 60.57 -29.39
CA THR A 12 13.42 61.45 -28.75
C THR A 12 11.95 61.40 -29.24
N ASP A 13 10.90 61.59 -28.43
CA ASP A 13 10.77 62.19 -27.11
C ASP A 13 9.36 61.94 -26.51
N SER A 14 9.32 61.95 -25.17
CA SER A 14 8.35 62.61 -24.28
C SER A 14 6.84 62.65 -24.55
N ARG A 15 6.05 62.16 -23.57
CA ARG A 15 5.44 62.95 -22.46
C ARG A 15 4.55 62.03 -21.59
N GLN A 16 4.75 61.93 -20.26
CA GLN A 16 4.28 62.84 -19.18
C GLN A 16 2.73 62.73 -19.04
N VAL A 17 2.08 62.49 -17.89
CA VAL A 17 2.07 63.23 -16.60
C VAL A 17 1.14 62.51 -15.59
N SER A 18 1.51 62.59 -14.30
CA SER A 18 0.68 62.58 -13.05
C SER A 18 0.00 61.30 -12.54
N SER A 19 0.10 60.88 -11.27
CA SER A 19 0.38 61.45 -9.93
C SER A 19 -0.86 61.48 -9.01
N SER A 20 -0.58 61.30 -7.70
CA SER A 20 -1.42 61.46 -6.49
C SER A 20 -2.11 60.20 -5.96
N ARG A 21 -2.26 59.97 -4.64
CA ARG A 21 -1.52 60.26 -3.39
C ARG A 21 -2.37 59.62 -2.28
N MET A 22 -1.71 58.98 -1.31
CA MET A 22 -2.04 58.87 0.14
C MET A 22 -3.35 58.17 0.61
N ASN A 23 -3.21 57.21 1.52
CA ASN A 23 -3.53 57.46 2.94
C ASN A 23 -2.94 56.39 3.89
N GLU A 24 -2.27 56.86 4.94
CA GLU A 24 -2.06 56.15 6.20
C GLU A 24 -3.41 56.00 6.94
N ASN A 25 -3.60 54.89 7.65
CA ASN A 25 -4.24 54.94 8.96
C ASN A 25 -3.85 53.71 9.79
N SER A 26 -3.23 54.02 10.94
CA SER A 26 -2.94 53.12 12.05
C SER A 26 -4.20 52.99 12.92
N VAL A 27 -4.57 51.77 13.29
CA VAL A 27 -5.41 51.49 14.48
C VAL A 27 -4.88 50.23 15.15
N GLU A 28 -4.35 50.43 16.34
CA GLU A 28 -4.04 49.44 17.36
C GLU A 28 -5.33 49.03 18.10
N GLN A 29 -5.32 47.84 18.71
CA GLN A 29 -6.07 47.45 19.93
C GLN A 29 -7.09 46.29 19.83
N THR A 30 -6.64 45.14 20.38
CA THR A 30 -7.32 44.12 21.22
C THR A 30 -8.62 43.43 20.77
N ALA A 31 -8.56 42.09 20.66
CA ALA A 31 -9.40 41.18 21.44
C ALA A 31 -8.90 39.73 21.28
N ALA A 32 -8.82 39.03 22.42
CA ALA A 32 -8.51 37.62 22.51
C ALA A 32 -9.53 36.76 21.76
N SER A 33 -9.07 35.84 20.91
CA SER A 33 -9.85 34.68 20.49
C SER A 33 -9.18 33.43 21.06
N ASP A 34 -9.81 32.89 22.11
CA ASP A 34 -9.65 31.52 22.58
C ASP A 34 -9.94 30.56 21.42
N ASP A 35 -8.91 30.16 20.69
CA ASP A 35 -8.99 28.95 19.86
C ASP A 35 -8.75 27.75 20.79
N ALA A 36 -9.85 27.15 21.23
CA ALA A 36 -9.84 25.91 21.99
C ALA A 36 -9.02 24.85 21.24
N PRO A 37 -8.11 24.11 21.89
CA PRO A 37 -7.34 23.07 21.23
C PRO A 37 -8.30 21.98 20.72
N ALA A 38 -8.07 21.53 19.48
CA ALA A 38 -8.81 20.45 18.85
C ALA A 38 -8.84 19.21 19.76
N VAL A 39 -10.02 18.94 20.34
CA VAL A 39 -10.29 17.79 21.19
C VAL A 39 -10.11 16.52 20.35
N TYR A 40 -9.11 15.72 20.71
CA TYR A 40 -8.80 14.47 20.04
C TYR A 40 -9.82 13.41 20.46
N ALA A 41 -10.18 12.50 19.55
CA ALA A 41 -11.16 11.43 19.78
C ALA A 41 -10.79 10.43 20.91
N SER A 42 -9.66 10.63 21.59
CA SER A 42 -9.26 9.89 22.79
C SER A 42 -9.92 10.38 24.08
N ASP A 43 -10.50 11.58 24.11
CA ASP A 43 -11.03 12.20 25.36
C ASP A 43 -12.55 12.00 25.59
N LEU A 44 -13.25 11.29 24.70
CA LEU A 44 -14.71 11.08 24.76
C LEU A 44 -15.15 9.70 25.28
N ALA A 45 -14.22 8.87 25.78
CA ALA A 45 -14.57 7.55 26.29
C ALA A 45 -15.02 7.57 27.77
N ARG A 46 -16.20 8.13 28.06
CA ARG A 46 -16.95 7.87 29.29
C ARG A 46 -18.33 7.32 28.92
N PRO A 47 -18.72 6.10 29.36
CA PRO A 47 -19.91 5.46 28.82
C PRO A 47 -21.16 5.92 29.58
N THR A 48 -22.08 6.58 28.87
CA THR A 48 -23.50 6.61 29.23
C THR A 48 -24.22 5.65 28.29
N GLY A 49 -24.86 4.63 28.88
CA GLY A 49 -25.49 3.54 28.16
C GLY A 49 -26.68 3.99 27.31
N SER A 50 -26.85 3.33 26.17
CA SER A 50 -28.13 3.22 25.49
C SER A 50 -28.15 1.90 24.71
N THR A 51 -29.14 1.08 25.07
CA THR A 51 -29.48 -0.23 24.56
C THR A 51 -30.04 -0.18 23.14
N SER A 52 -29.53 -1.03 22.25
CA SER A 52 -30.34 -1.57 21.16
C SER A 52 -29.94 -3.00 20.82
N SER A 53 -30.95 -3.85 20.88
CA SER A 53 -30.95 -5.28 20.62
C SER A 53 -30.79 -5.58 19.13
N SER A 54 -29.91 -6.50 18.76
CA SER A 54 -30.06 -7.25 17.50
C SER A 54 -29.54 -8.67 17.65
N THR A 55 -30.23 -9.53 16.91
CA THR A 55 -30.39 -10.96 17.08
C THR A 55 -29.18 -11.78 16.63
N LYS A 56 -29.01 -12.91 17.33
CA LYS A 56 -27.91 -13.86 17.27
C LYS A 56 -28.02 -14.73 16.00
N THR A 57 -27.12 -14.56 15.05
CA THR A 57 -26.93 -15.52 13.95
C THR A 57 -25.50 -16.05 13.99
N LYS A 58 -25.41 -17.37 14.24
CA LYS A 58 -24.20 -18.18 14.36
C LYS A 58 -23.40 -18.14 13.06
N ALA A 59 -22.23 -17.49 13.05
CA ALA A 59 -21.35 -17.45 11.89
C ALA A 59 -20.64 -18.81 11.69
N PRO A 60 -20.65 -19.40 10.48
CA PRO A 60 -19.86 -20.56 10.14
C PRO A 60 -18.39 -20.15 9.89
N SER A 61 -17.45 -21.07 10.13
CA SER A 61 -16.04 -20.89 9.80
C SER A 61 -15.89 -20.69 8.29
N VAL A 62 -15.54 -19.47 7.88
CA VAL A 62 -15.33 -19.12 6.47
C VAL A 62 -13.98 -19.69 6.03
N ALA A 63 -13.99 -20.94 5.54
CA ALA A 63 -13.00 -21.36 4.57
C ALA A 63 -13.29 -20.54 3.29
N ALA A 64 -12.43 -19.57 2.99
CA ALA A 64 -12.55 -18.74 1.79
C ALA A 64 -12.55 -19.66 0.56
N ALA A 65 -13.73 -19.82 -0.04
CA ALA A 65 -13.92 -20.59 -1.27
C ALA A 65 -13.53 -19.69 -2.45
N THR A 66 -12.22 -19.45 -2.61
CA THR A 66 -11.71 -18.65 -3.72
C THR A 66 -11.40 -19.59 -4.87
N SER A 67 -12.34 -19.71 -5.80
CA SER A 67 -12.13 -20.51 -7.02
C SER A 67 -10.93 -19.98 -7.81
N PRO A 68 -9.95 -20.81 -8.15
CA PRO A 68 -8.78 -20.38 -8.93
C PRO A 68 -9.19 -19.97 -10.34
N ILE A 69 -8.56 -18.91 -10.86
CA ILE A 69 -8.72 -18.48 -12.26
C ILE A 69 -8.09 -19.55 -13.16
N LYS A 70 -8.76 -19.88 -14.28
CA LYS A 70 -8.22 -20.82 -15.27
C LYS A 70 -7.43 -20.04 -16.31
N LEU A 71 -6.12 -19.92 -16.08
CA LEU A 71 -5.21 -19.29 -17.03
C LEU A 71 -4.76 -20.29 -18.11
N SER A 72 -4.48 -19.78 -19.31
CA SER A 72 -3.83 -20.58 -20.35
C SER A 72 -2.50 -21.15 -19.86
N PRO A 73 -2.14 -22.39 -20.25
CA PRO A 73 -0.85 -22.94 -19.91
C PRO A 73 0.26 -22.11 -20.56
N PHE A 74 1.33 -21.87 -19.82
CA PHE A 74 2.52 -21.20 -20.30
C PHE A 74 3.76 -22.02 -19.93
N ASP A 75 4.80 -21.89 -20.74
CA ASP A 75 6.08 -22.53 -20.50
C ASP A 75 6.95 -21.61 -19.62
N PRO A 76 7.32 -22.01 -18.38
CA PRO A 76 8.20 -21.21 -17.54
C PRO A 76 9.62 -21.05 -18.12
N ASP A 77 10.03 -21.94 -19.01
CA ASP A 77 11.38 -21.96 -19.59
C ASP A 77 11.46 -21.21 -20.93
N MET A 78 10.42 -20.46 -21.30
CA MET A 78 10.39 -19.66 -22.52
C MET A 78 11.51 -18.59 -22.57
N PRO A 79 11.93 -18.12 -23.77
CA PRO A 79 12.96 -17.09 -23.91
C PRO A 79 12.62 -15.83 -23.12
N TYR A 80 13.65 -15.20 -22.54
CA TYR A 80 13.47 -14.06 -21.63
C TYR A 80 12.72 -12.88 -22.25
N GLU A 81 12.99 -12.58 -23.53
CA GLU A 81 12.38 -11.46 -24.26
C GLU A 81 10.87 -11.61 -24.46
N ASP A 82 10.37 -12.85 -24.51
CA ASP A 82 8.95 -13.15 -24.78
C ASP A 82 8.11 -13.19 -23.48
N ARG A 83 8.77 -13.23 -22.31
CA ARG A 83 8.10 -13.35 -21.00
C ARG A 83 7.24 -12.13 -20.63
N PRO A 84 7.66 -10.88 -20.85
CA PRO A 84 6.84 -9.70 -20.55
C PRO A 84 5.50 -9.70 -21.29
N GLU A 85 5.51 -10.00 -22.60
CA GLU A 85 4.29 -10.10 -23.41
C GLU A 85 3.38 -11.24 -22.91
N MET A 86 3.97 -12.38 -22.52
CA MET A 86 3.21 -13.49 -21.94
C MET A 86 2.52 -13.09 -20.63
N VAL A 87 3.17 -12.31 -19.76
CA VAL A 87 2.54 -11.78 -18.55
C VAL A 87 1.32 -10.94 -18.89
N LEU A 88 1.42 -10.02 -19.86
CA LEU A 88 0.31 -9.18 -20.26
C LEU A 88 -0.86 -9.97 -20.84
N LYS A 89 -0.56 -10.96 -21.69
CA LYS A 89 -1.58 -11.87 -22.24
C LYS A 89 -2.36 -12.57 -21.11
N LEU A 90 -1.65 -13.15 -20.16
CA LEU A 90 -2.28 -13.87 -19.03
C LEU A 90 -2.99 -12.91 -18.07
N ALA A 91 -2.50 -11.68 -17.91
CA ALA A 91 -3.16 -10.64 -17.15
C ALA A 91 -4.49 -10.23 -17.82
N ALA A 92 -4.53 -10.06 -19.13
CA ALA A 92 -5.77 -9.77 -19.86
C ALA A 92 -6.79 -10.92 -19.72
N GLU A 93 -6.33 -12.18 -19.81
CA GLU A 93 -7.17 -13.35 -19.55
C GLU A 93 -7.73 -13.37 -18.12
N ALA A 94 -6.90 -13.05 -17.12
CA ALA A 94 -7.33 -12.96 -15.72
C ALA A 94 -8.35 -11.84 -15.52
N PHE A 95 -8.09 -10.66 -16.08
CA PHE A 95 -8.98 -9.50 -16.01
C PHE A 95 -10.38 -9.79 -16.57
N ALA A 96 -10.47 -10.59 -17.64
CA ALA A 96 -11.75 -11.02 -18.19
C ALA A 96 -12.51 -12.04 -17.32
N GLN A 97 -11.81 -12.79 -16.47
CA GLN A 97 -12.39 -13.87 -15.66
C GLN A 97 -12.75 -13.45 -14.23
N THR A 98 -12.08 -12.43 -13.67
CA THR A 98 -12.31 -11.96 -12.30
C THR A 98 -12.68 -10.48 -12.26
N GLY A 99 -13.67 -10.14 -11.44
CA GLY A 99 -13.93 -8.75 -11.03
C GLY A 99 -13.23 -8.37 -9.73
N SER A 100 -12.52 -9.30 -9.09
CA SER A 100 -11.81 -9.06 -7.83
C SER A 100 -10.34 -8.77 -8.05
N TRP A 101 -9.88 -7.60 -7.58
CA TRP A 101 -8.48 -7.19 -7.68
C TRP A 101 -7.56 -8.06 -6.81
N VAL A 102 -8.07 -8.61 -5.70
CA VAL A 102 -7.31 -9.49 -4.80
C VAL A 102 -6.97 -10.80 -5.48
N VAL A 103 -7.96 -11.41 -6.14
CA VAL A 103 -7.76 -12.64 -6.91
C VAL A 103 -6.78 -12.37 -8.05
N PHE A 104 -6.96 -11.28 -8.79
CA PHE A 104 -6.02 -10.88 -9.85
C PHE A 104 -4.60 -10.69 -9.33
N TYR A 105 -4.42 -9.96 -8.22
CA TYR A 105 -3.11 -9.74 -7.60
C TYR A 105 -2.44 -11.07 -7.29
N ARG A 106 -3.15 -11.97 -6.60
CA ARG A 106 -2.61 -13.25 -6.15
C ARG A 106 -2.15 -14.12 -7.33
N GLU A 107 -2.97 -14.25 -8.36
CA GLU A 107 -2.67 -15.14 -9.50
C GLU A 107 -1.59 -14.57 -10.42
N ILE A 108 -1.51 -13.24 -10.58
CA ILE A 108 -0.56 -12.62 -11.52
C ILE A 108 0.72 -12.15 -10.82
N MET A 109 0.60 -11.30 -9.80
CA MET A 109 1.73 -10.59 -9.17
C MET A 109 2.15 -11.15 -7.79
N GLY A 110 1.31 -11.98 -7.18
CA GLY A 110 1.58 -12.63 -5.90
C GLY A 110 2.80 -13.56 -5.96
N CYS A 111 3.33 -13.95 -4.81
CA CYS A 111 4.58 -14.75 -4.72
C CYS A 111 4.54 -16.07 -5.50
N ASP A 112 3.36 -16.66 -5.68
CA ASP A 112 3.13 -17.90 -6.46
C ASP A 112 2.49 -17.62 -7.84
N GLY A 113 2.41 -16.35 -8.21
CA GLY A 113 1.76 -15.87 -9.42
C GLY A 113 2.62 -16.00 -10.68
N VAL A 114 2.04 -15.62 -11.81
CA VAL A 114 2.67 -15.70 -13.14
C VAL A 114 4.01 -14.97 -13.19
N VAL A 115 4.09 -13.75 -12.65
CA VAL A 115 5.32 -12.94 -12.66
C VAL A 115 6.46 -13.65 -11.93
N TRP A 116 6.19 -14.27 -10.79
CA TRP A 116 7.22 -14.99 -10.02
C TRP A 116 7.66 -16.29 -10.67
N LYS A 117 6.77 -16.94 -11.42
CA LYS A 117 7.08 -18.15 -12.20
C LYS A 117 7.93 -17.86 -13.43
N LEU A 118 7.60 -16.79 -14.18
CA LEU A 118 8.35 -16.40 -15.37
C LEU A 118 9.67 -15.70 -15.04
N PHE A 119 9.76 -15.02 -13.90
CA PHE A 119 10.97 -14.33 -13.46
C PHE A 119 11.39 -14.83 -12.08
N PRO A 120 12.01 -16.03 -11.98
CA PRO A 120 12.38 -16.61 -10.69
C PRO A 120 13.53 -15.84 -10.01
N GLU A 121 14.42 -15.24 -10.78
CA GLU A 121 15.56 -14.49 -10.25
C GLU A 121 15.19 -13.03 -9.93
N ALA A 122 15.68 -12.54 -8.78
CA ALA A 122 15.47 -11.15 -8.37
C ALA A 122 15.92 -10.11 -9.41
N PRO A 123 17.11 -10.21 -10.05
CA PRO A 123 17.51 -9.24 -11.08
C PRO A 123 16.57 -9.25 -12.30
N GLN A 124 16.02 -10.40 -12.68
CA GLN A 124 15.08 -10.51 -13.79
C GLN A 124 13.77 -9.77 -13.48
N ARG A 125 13.20 -9.97 -12.28
CA ARG A 125 12.01 -9.23 -11.84
C ARG A 125 12.25 -7.72 -11.82
N ARG A 126 13.41 -7.27 -11.34
CA ARG A 126 13.73 -5.83 -11.31
C ARG A 126 13.85 -5.22 -12.71
N HIS A 127 14.33 -6.00 -13.67
CA HIS A 127 14.36 -5.55 -15.06
C HIS A 127 12.94 -5.47 -15.64
N PHE A 128 12.11 -6.49 -15.42
CA PHE A 128 10.71 -6.47 -15.82
C PHE A 128 9.94 -5.30 -15.18
N GLU A 129 10.13 -5.02 -13.88
CA GLU A 129 9.51 -3.87 -13.21
C GLU A 129 9.87 -2.50 -13.81
N SER A 130 10.93 -2.42 -14.63
CA SER A 130 11.33 -1.22 -15.37
C SER A 130 10.86 -1.19 -16.82
N SER A 131 10.20 -2.26 -17.28
CA SER A 131 9.75 -2.40 -18.66
C SER A 131 8.38 -1.73 -18.88
N PRO A 132 8.05 -1.36 -20.13
CA PRO A 132 6.75 -0.77 -20.44
C PRO A 132 5.59 -1.74 -20.18
N GLU A 133 5.80 -3.04 -20.35
CA GLU A 133 4.79 -4.07 -20.10
C GLU A 133 4.39 -4.13 -18.62
N PHE A 134 5.33 -3.89 -17.71
CA PHE A 134 4.99 -3.80 -16.29
C PHE A 134 4.17 -2.55 -15.96
N ALA A 135 4.42 -1.43 -16.65
CA ALA A 135 3.59 -0.24 -16.51
C ALA A 135 2.14 -0.52 -16.96
N GLU A 136 1.96 -1.20 -18.10
CA GLU A 136 0.65 -1.62 -18.58
C GLU A 136 -0.02 -2.62 -17.61
N LEU A 137 0.73 -3.56 -17.03
CA LEU A 137 0.22 -4.46 -15.99
C LEU A 137 -0.32 -3.69 -14.77
N LEU A 138 0.35 -2.62 -14.36
CA LEU A 138 -0.12 -1.74 -13.28
C LEU A 138 -1.37 -0.95 -13.67
N GLU A 139 -1.53 -0.57 -14.94
CA GLU A 139 -2.75 0.07 -15.45
C GLU A 139 -3.94 -0.90 -15.38
N ILE A 140 -3.76 -2.15 -15.82
CA ILE A 140 -4.77 -3.21 -15.70
C ILE A 140 -5.16 -3.41 -14.23
N MET A 141 -4.17 -3.50 -13.34
CA MET A 141 -4.42 -3.62 -11.89
C MET A 141 -5.18 -2.41 -11.34
N THR A 142 -4.82 -1.20 -11.76
CA THR A 142 -5.50 0.02 -11.31
C THR A 142 -6.95 0.05 -11.79
N SER A 143 -7.20 -0.40 -13.01
CA SER A 143 -8.54 -0.52 -13.61
C SER A 143 -9.42 -1.52 -12.84
N ILE A 144 -8.93 -2.73 -12.55
CA ILE A 144 -9.74 -3.70 -11.80
C ILE A 144 -10.03 -3.22 -10.38
N ARG A 145 -9.06 -2.56 -9.73
CA ARG A 145 -9.23 -2.05 -8.37
C ARG A 145 -10.22 -0.88 -8.28
N SER A 146 -10.38 -0.09 -9.35
CA SER A 146 -11.36 1.00 -9.37
C SER A 146 -12.80 0.49 -9.55
N GLN A 147 -12.96 -0.69 -10.16
CA GLN A 147 -14.25 -1.33 -10.39
C GLN A 147 -14.66 -2.27 -9.25
N ASP A 148 -13.69 -2.79 -8.50
CA ASP A 148 -13.92 -3.78 -7.45
C ASP A 148 -14.56 -3.16 -6.20
N ASN A 149 -15.88 -3.34 -6.08
CA ASN A 149 -16.66 -3.01 -4.88
C ASN A 149 -16.75 -4.19 -3.90
N SER A 150 -16.07 -5.30 -4.16
CA SER A 150 -16.14 -6.50 -3.31
C SER A 150 -15.38 -6.31 -2.01
N LYS A 151 -15.85 -7.00 -0.96
CA LYS A 151 -15.13 -7.06 0.31
C LYS A 151 -13.93 -7.98 0.14
N THR A 152 -12.73 -7.41 0.20
CA THR A 152 -11.44 -8.12 0.09
C THR A 152 -11.34 -9.36 1.00
N SER A 153 -11.87 -9.26 2.23
CA SER A 153 -11.99 -10.37 3.19
C SER A 153 -12.71 -11.65 2.68
N LEU A 154 -13.51 -11.56 1.62
CA LEU A 154 -14.19 -12.74 1.02
C LEU A 154 -13.23 -13.60 0.22
N HIS A 155 -12.19 -13.00 -0.37
CA HIS A 155 -11.27 -13.67 -1.28
C HIS A 155 -9.97 -14.11 -0.61
N GLU A 156 -9.54 -13.40 0.44
CA GLU A 156 -8.32 -13.71 1.17
C GLU A 156 -8.35 -13.13 2.60
N PRO A 157 -7.79 -13.81 3.62
CA PRO A 157 -7.65 -13.23 4.95
C PRO A 157 -6.69 -12.02 4.95
N GLU A 158 -7.20 -10.89 5.40
CA GLU A 158 -6.42 -9.65 5.48
C GLU A 158 -5.38 -9.67 6.61
N ARG A 159 -4.24 -9.01 6.36
CA ARG A 159 -3.18 -8.79 7.35
C ARG A 159 -2.93 -7.30 7.50
N MET A 160 -2.84 -6.83 8.74
CA MET A 160 -2.61 -5.42 9.05
C MET A 160 -1.10 -5.15 9.15
N ILE A 161 -0.64 -4.12 8.43
CA ILE A 161 0.69 -3.54 8.59
C ILE A 161 0.53 -2.22 9.33
N THR A 162 1.19 -2.06 10.47
CA THR A 162 1.22 -0.79 11.22
C THR A 162 2.60 -0.16 11.08
N VAL A 163 2.66 1.02 10.46
CA VAL A 163 3.89 1.79 10.27
C VAL A 163 3.84 3.06 11.12
N ARG A 164 4.93 3.39 11.81
CA ARG A 164 5.08 4.67 12.51
C ARG A 164 5.70 5.68 11.56
N LEU A 165 4.94 6.73 11.22
CA LEU A 165 5.40 7.80 10.34
C LEU A 165 5.67 9.09 11.13
N PRO A 166 6.69 9.87 10.78
CA PRO A 166 6.82 11.25 11.27
C PRO A 166 5.57 12.06 10.96
N ARG A 167 5.21 12.99 11.86
CA ARG A 167 3.98 13.81 11.71
C ARG A 167 3.92 14.55 10.38
N SER A 168 5.03 15.14 9.94
CA SER A 168 5.11 15.85 8.66
C SER A 168 4.82 14.93 7.47
N MET A 169 5.44 13.75 7.43
CA MET A 169 5.22 12.76 6.37
C MET A 169 3.76 12.27 6.34
N HIS A 170 3.16 12.03 7.51
CA HIS A 170 1.75 11.68 7.59
C HIS A 170 0.86 12.80 7.02
N SER A 171 1.08 14.06 7.42
CA SER A 171 0.32 15.20 6.89
C SER A 171 0.44 15.34 5.38
N THR A 172 1.64 15.11 4.81
CA THR A 172 1.83 15.11 3.35
C THR A 172 1.02 14.00 2.69
N ALA A 173 1.05 12.77 3.23
CA ALA A 173 0.27 11.65 2.69
C ALA A 173 -1.24 11.90 2.73
N VAL A 174 -1.76 12.51 3.80
CA VAL A 174 -3.18 12.92 3.90
C VAL A 174 -3.52 13.94 2.82
N LYS A 175 -2.64 14.93 2.62
CA LYS A 175 -2.86 15.98 1.61
C LYS A 175 -2.87 15.39 0.19
N GLU A 176 -1.87 14.60 -0.17
CA GLU A 176 -1.80 13.95 -1.49
C GLU A 176 -2.99 13.01 -1.74
N ALA A 177 -3.42 12.25 -0.72
CA ALA A 177 -4.61 11.42 -0.83
C ALA A 177 -5.87 12.26 -1.11
N SER A 178 -6.02 13.39 -0.42
CA SER A 178 -7.13 14.33 -0.63
C SER A 178 -7.09 14.99 -2.02
N GLU A 179 -5.91 15.36 -2.52
CA GLU A 179 -5.73 15.94 -3.87
C GLU A 179 -6.15 14.93 -4.96
N LEU A 180 -5.96 13.64 -4.72
CA LEU A 180 -6.35 12.55 -5.62
C LEU A 180 -7.76 11.98 -5.34
N GLY A 181 -8.49 12.52 -4.35
CA GLY A 181 -9.82 12.01 -3.98
C GLY A 181 -9.82 10.59 -3.41
N LEU A 182 -8.70 10.14 -2.83
CA LEU A 182 -8.52 8.79 -2.29
C LEU A 182 -8.62 8.77 -0.76
N SER A 183 -9.08 7.64 -0.20
CA SER A 183 -8.83 7.37 1.21
C SER A 183 -7.32 7.19 1.46
N ILE A 184 -6.86 7.46 2.69
CA ILE A 184 -5.45 7.26 3.07
C ILE A 184 -5.01 5.82 2.78
N ASN A 185 -5.88 4.83 3.08
CA ASN A 185 -5.58 3.42 2.81
C ASN A 185 -5.44 3.14 1.31
N SER A 186 -6.36 3.64 0.48
CA SER A 186 -6.30 3.47 -0.98
C SER A 186 -5.04 4.08 -1.58
N TYR A 187 -4.66 5.28 -1.11
CA TYR A 187 -3.41 5.95 -1.50
C TYR A 187 -2.18 5.13 -1.09
N CYS A 188 -2.12 4.65 0.15
CA CYS A 188 -1.02 3.82 0.64
C CYS A 188 -0.91 2.50 -0.15
N LEU A 189 -2.02 1.83 -0.44
CA LEU A 189 -2.02 0.64 -1.30
C LEU A 189 -1.50 0.94 -2.71
N THR A 190 -1.88 2.07 -3.31
CA THR A 190 -1.32 2.49 -4.60
C THR A 190 0.20 2.61 -4.53
N LYS A 191 0.74 3.27 -3.50
CA LYS A 191 2.19 3.41 -3.32
C LYS A 191 2.89 2.08 -3.10
N LEU A 192 2.26 1.13 -2.38
CA LEU A 192 2.82 -0.20 -2.13
C LEU A 192 2.88 -1.10 -3.38
N LEU A 193 2.02 -0.87 -4.36
CA LEU A 193 2.02 -1.60 -5.64
C LEU A 193 3.14 -1.13 -6.58
N GLN A 194 3.67 0.08 -6.39
CA GLN A 194 4.73 0.62 -7.24
C GLN A 194 6.07 -0.07 -6.96
N PRO A 195 6.91 -0.31 -7.99
CA PRO A 195 8.25 -0.84 -7.82
C PRO A 195 9.09 0.05 -6.90
N ILE A 196 9.79 -0.59 -5.97
CA ILE A 196 10.73 0.11 -5.10
C ILE A 196 12.02 0.37 -5.85
N ASN A 197 12.38 1.64 -6.00
CA ASN A 197 13.66 2.01 -6.58
C ASN A 197 14.81 1.73 -5.59
N LYS A 198 15.69 0.80 -5.96
CA LYS A 198 16.83 0.37 -5.14
C LYS A 198 17.78 1.52 -4.78
N ARG A 199 17.90 2.55 -5.63
CA ARG A 199 18.77 3.71 -5.38
C ARG A 199 18.32 4.52 -4.15
N PHE A 200 17.03 4.56 -3.88
CA PHE A 200 16.44 5.33 -2.78
C PHE A 200 16.07 4.44 -1.58
N THR A 201 16.51 3.17 -1.59
CA THR A 201 16.28 2.24 -0.49
C THR A 201 17.54 2.16 0.38
N PRO A 202 17.49 2.60 1.64
CA PRO A 202 18.64 2.50 2.52
C PRO A 202 18.99 1.02 2.77
N LEU A 203 20.28 0.69 2.79
CA LEU A 203 20.74 -0.61 3.22
C LEU A 203 20.54 -0.71 4.74
N GLU A 204 19.77 -1.70 5.19
CA GLU A 204 19.62 -1.96 6.62
C GLU A 204 20.97 -2.41 7.20
N ALA A 205 21.60 -1.54 8.00
CA ALA A 205 22.80 -1.88 8.74
C ALA A 205 22.42 -2.64 10.02
N GLY A 206 22.77 -3.92 10.08
CA GLY A 206 22.65 -4.77 11.26
C GLY A 206 21.70 -5.96 11.11
N PRO A 207 21.52 -6.76 12.18
CA PRO A 207 20.56 -7.85 12.17
C PRO A 207 19.17 -7.30 11.90
N ARG A 208 18.43 -7.90 10.95
CA ARG A 208 17.05 -7.51 10.59
C ARG A 208 16.25 -7.22 11.86
N ARG A 209 16.04 -5.93 12.14
CA ARG A 209 15.35 -5.48 13.36
C ARG A 209 13.86 -5.67 13.14
N GLY A 210 13.34 -6.75 13.70
CA GLY A 210 11.91 -7.01 13.71
C GLY A 210 11.64 -8.28 14.50
N ARG A 211 10.65 -8.23 15.39
CA ARG A 211 10.02 -9.46 15.85
C ARG A 211 9.35 -10.06 14.61
N ARG A 212 9.59 -11.34 14.30
CA ARG A 212 8.74 -12.06 13.33
C ARG A 212 7.28 -11.74 13.68
N PRO A 213 6.41 -11.40 12.70
CA PRO A 213 5.01 -11.13 12.98
C PRO A 213 4.47 -12.22 13.90
N GLY A 214 4.21 -11.84 15.15
CA GLY A 214 3.70 -12.78 16.14
C GLY A 214 2.29 -13.22 15.74
N PRO A 215 1.76 -14.29 16.35
CA PRO A 215 0.34 -14.61 16.21
C PRO A 215 -0.47 -13.37 16.60
N GLN A 216 -1.18 -12.79 15.63
CA GLN A 216 -2.03 -11.62 15.84
C GLN A 216 -3.10 -12.00 16.86
N ILE A 217 -3.19 -11.27 17.97
CA ILE A 217 -4.28 -11.44 18.93
C ILE A 217 -5.54 -10.90 18.24
N GLN A 218 -6.50 -11.79 17.97
CA GLN A 218 -7.85 -11.36 17.65
C GLN A 218 -8.50 -10.95 18.98
N VAL A 219 -8.82 -9.67 19.11
CA VAL A 219 -9.56 -9.18 20.27
C VAL A 219 -11.03 -9.36 19.96
N GLU A 220 -11.65 -10.41 20.47
CA GLU A 220 -13.10 -10.54 20.47
C GLU A 220 -13.67 -9.78 21.67
N LYS A 221 -14.52 -8.80 21.40
CA LYS A 221 -15.24 -8.06 22.44
C LYS A 221 -16.38 -8.95 22.93
N THR A 222 -16.26 -9.47 24.14
CA THR A 222 -17.34 -10.28 24.73
C THR A 222 -18.56 -9.40 25.02
N ALA A 223 -19.76 -9.99 24.95
CA ALA A 223 -21.04 -9.28 25.10
C ALA A 223 -21.21 -8.60 26.48
N THR A 224 -20.36 -8.91 27.46
CA THR A 224 -20.35 -8.33 28.81
C THR A 224 -19.43 -7.10 28.93
N GLY A 225 -18.77 -6.68 27.84
CA GLY A 225 -17.83 -5.56 27.87
C GLY A 225 -16.43 -5.91 28.40
N GLU A 226 -16.17 -7.15 28.81
CA GLU A 226 -14.84 -7.60 29.18
C GLU A 226 -13.99 -7.91 27.93
N ILE A 227 -12.80 -7.31 27.88
CA ILE A 227 -11.81 -7.55 26.83
C ILE A 227 -11.13 -8.89 27.13
N SER A 228 -11.57 -9.96 26.46
CA SER A 228 -10.93 -11.26 26.57
C SER A 228 -9.75 -11.35 25.60
N MET A 229 -8.53 -11.36 26.14
CA MET A 229 -7.31 -11.54 25.35
C MET A 229 -7.03 -13.03 25.17
N GLN A 230 -7.51 -13.64 24.08
CA GLN A 230 -7.12 -15.01 23.75
C GLN A 230 -5.91 -15.05 22.82
N ARG A 231 -4.81 -15.60 23.34
CA ARG A 231 -3.58 -15.83 22.60
C ARG A 231 -3.76 -17.06 21.71
N ILE A 232 -3.70 -16.88 20.39
CA ILE A 232 -3.65 -18.01 19.45
C ILE A 232 -2.33 -18.77 19.71
N ARG A 233 -2.42 -19.93 20.36
CA ARG A 233 -1.30 -20.87 20.53
C ARG A 233 -1.04 -21.53 19.18
N VAL A 234 0.08 -21.18 18.55
CA VAL A 234 0.60 -21.97 17.43
C VAL A 234 1.11 -23.29 18.01
N PRO A 235 0.67 -24.47 17.52
CA PRO A 235 1.22 -25.74 17.98
C PRO A 235 2.69 -25.82 17.57
N SER A 236 3.60 -25.80 18.55
CA SER A 236 5.01 -26.10 18.34
C SER A 236 5.12 -27.56 17.91
N LYS A 237 5.66 -27.82 16.72
CA LYS A 237 6.06 -29.16 16.27
C LYS A 237 6.95 -29.79 17.35
N SER A 238 6.47 -30.84 17.99
CA SER A 238 7.26 -31.68 18.87
C SER A 238 8.32 -32.40 18.03
N THR A 239 9.58 -32.12 18.31
CA THR A 239 10.72 -32.89 17.82
C THR A 239 10.64 -34.28 18.45
N LYS A 240 10.22 -35.27 17.65
CA LYS A 240 10.16 -36.67 18.04
C LYS A 240 11.58 -37.22 18.12
N SER A 241 12.08 -37.38 19.35
CA SER A 241 13.32 -38.08 19.66
C SER A 241 13.20 -39.56 19.26
N THR A 242 14.19 -40.05 18.53
CA THR A 242 14.36 -41.46 18.15
C THR A 242 14.83 -42.28 19.36
N PRO A 243 14.21 -43.43 19.67
CA PRO A 243 14.68 -44.31 20.73
C PRO A 243 15.76 -45.26 20.20
N LYS A 244 16.79 -45.43 21.03
CA LYS A 244 17.97 -46.26 20.87
C LYS A 244 17.56 -47.75 20.89
N SER A 245 17.68 -48.45 19.76
CA SER A 245 17.49 -49.90 19.66
C SER A 245 18.72 -50.63 20.19
N GLY A 246 18.62 -51.17 21.41
CA GLY A 246 19.49 -52.26 21.85
C GLY A 246 18.96 -53.61 21.37
N ARG A 247 19.81 -54.43 20.75
CA ARG A 247 19.52 -55.86 20.52
C ARG A 247 20.71 -56.71 20.94
N LYS A 248 20.36 -57.76 21.69
CA LYS A 248 21.18 -58.70 22.45
C LYS A 248 22.03 -59.66 21.61
N SER A 249 23.00 -60.21 22.32
CA SER A 249 23.84 -61.41 22.15
C SER A 249 23.30 -62.63 21.39
N GLN A 250 24.27 -63.36 20.84
CA GLN A 250 24.45 -64.83 20.63
C GLN A 250 25.02 -65.03 19.21
N LYS A 251 26.17 -65.67 19.02
CA LYS A 251 26.65 -66.96 19.53
C LYS A 251 28.16 -66.93 19.76
#